data_AF-A0A654LYK5-F1
#
_entry.id   AF-A0A654LYK5-F1
#
_cell.length_a   1.000
_cell.length_b   1.000
_cell.length_c   1.000
_cell.angle_alpha   90.00
_cell.angle_beta   90.00
_cell.angle_gamma   90.00
#
_symmetry.space_group_name_H-M   'P 1'
#
loop_
_entity.id
_entity.type
_entity.pdbx_description
1 polymer ?
#
loop_
_entity_poly.entity_id
_entity_poly.type
_entity_poly.pdbx_seq_one_letter_code
_entity_poly.pdbx_strand_id
1 'polypeptide(L)'
;MSMNPYNTIVGSNSTKSTLESFKFQHPWEFLDITQELLKFEIKATTISNKATFAKTAIIEGPCVIEDHVVIDDFAKIKGPVYIGEGSFIGMGSLIRNSMLGHKTNIGFNCEIGKSYFA
;
A
#
# COMPACT_ATOMS: atom_id res chain seq x y z
N MET A 1 -17.39 -1.70 -6.77
CA MET A 1 -16.89 -3.09 -6.81
C MET A 1 -15.39 -2.97 -6.53
N SER A 2 -14.99 -3.05 -5.25
CA SER A 2 -13.63 -2.62 -4.85
C SER A 2 -12.60 -3.67 -5.28
N MET A 3 -11.71 -3.32 -6.21
CA MET A 3 -10.59 -4.16 -6.64
C MET A 3 -9.52 -4.18 -5.55
N ASN A 4 -9.22 -5.35 -4.97
CA ASN A 4 -8.06 -5.58 -4.09
C ASN A 4 -6.78 -4.95 -4.72
N PRO A 5 -5.80 -4.45 -3.95
CA PRO A 5 -4.50 -3.98 -4.47
C PRO A 5 -3.95 -4.82 -5.62
N TYR A 6 -4.04 -6.14 -5.57
CA TYR A 6 -3.63 -7.00 -6.69
C TYR A 6 -4.43 -6.73 -7.97
N ASN A 7 -5.74 -6.53 -7.92
CA ASN A 7 -6.54 -6.19 -9.09
C ASN A 7 -6.36 -4.73 -9.55
N THR A 8 -6.11 -3.79 -8.63
CA THR A 8 -5.85 -2.37 -8.97
C THR A 8 -4.46 -2.19 -9.59
N ILE A 9 -3.47 -2.95 -9.11
CA ILE A 9 -2.11 -3.02 -9.65
C ILE A 9 -2.08 -3.84 -10.96
N VAL A 10 -2.92 -4.87 -11.10
CA VAL A 10 -3.02 -5.74 -12.29
C VAL A 10 -4.08 -5.23 -13.29
N GLY A 11 -4.48 -3.95 -13.19
CA GLY A 11 -5.54 -3.34 -13.99
C GLY A 11 -5.21 -3.12 -15.47
N SER A 12 -5.74 -4.00 -16.33
CA SER A 12 -5.99 -3.91 -17.79
C SER A 12 -4.86 -4.10 -18.81
N ASN A 13 -3.56 -4.00 -18.48
CA ASN A 13 -2.49 -4.23 -19.48
C ASN A 13 -1.27 -5.06 -19.00
N SER A 14 -1.26 -5.54 -17.76
CA SER A 14 -0.18 -6.41 -17.27
C SER A 14 -0.67 -7.85 -17.11
N THR A 15 -0.08 -8.72 -17.92
CA THR A 15 -0.15 -10.18 -17.94
C THR A 15 -0.77 -10.85 -16.71
N LYS A 16 -2.05 -11.22 -16.85
CA LYS A 16 -2.74 -12.24 -16.04
C LYS A 16 -1.95 -13.56 -15.93
N SER A 17 -0.99 -13.78 -16.84
CA SER A 17 -0.06 -14.92 -16.86
C SER A 17 1.07 -14.88 -15.83
N THR A 18 1.33 -13.76 -15.14
CA THR A 18 2.48 -13.68 -14.21
C THR A 18 2.20 -14.38 -12.89
N LEU A 19 0.98 -14.30 -12.33
CA LEU A 19 0.64 -14.94 -11.05
C LEU A 19 0.26 -16.42 -11.16
N GLU A 20 -0.33 -16.85 -12.29
CA GLU A 20 -0.71 -18.26 -12.51
C GLU A 20 0.49 -19.23 -12.54
N SER A 21 1.72 -18.70 -12.64
CA SER A 21 2.96 -19.50 -12.66
C SER A 21 3.71 -19.58 -11.32
N PHE A 22 3.30 -18.83 -10.29
CA PHE A 22 4.00 -18.85 -9.00
C PHE A 22 3.59 -20.07 -8.17
N LYS A 23 4.34 -21.15 -8.34
CA LYS A 23 4.27 -22.32 -7.48
C LYS A 23 5.05 -22.04 -6.19
N PHE A 24 4.39 -21.45 -5.20
CA PHE A 24 4.98 -21.21 -3.88
C PHE A 24 5.51 -22.52 -3.29
N GLN A 25 6.81 -22.59 -3.01
CA GLN A 25 7.40 -23.69 -2.22
C GLN A 25 7.23 -23.41 -0.73
N HIS A 26 7.24 -22.13 -0.36
CA HIS A 26 7.24 -21.72 1.04
C HIS A 26 6.42 -20.44 1.29
N PRO A 27 5.81 -20.26 2.49
CA PRO A 27 4.96 -19.10 2.78
C PRO A 27 5.64 -17.73 2.66
N TRP A 28 6.95 -17.63 2.95
CA TRP A 28 7.68 -16.36 2.90
C TRP A 28 7.89 -15.83 1.48
N GLU A 29 7.85 -16.70 0.46
CA GLU A 29 7.97 -16.29 -0.94
C GLU A 29 6.85 -15.33 -1.35
N PHE A 30 5.68 -15.41 -0.69
CA PHE A 30 4.61 -14.44 -0.86
C PHE A 30 5.05 -13.02 -0.48
N LEU A 31 5.79 -12.87 0.62
CA LEU A 31 6.30 -11.57 1.04
C LEU A 31 7.32 -11.05 0.02
N ASP A 32 8.24 -11.90 -0.43
CA ASP A 32 9.26 -11.52 -1.41
C ASP A 32 8.63 -11.01 -2.71
N ILE A 33 7.69 -11.77 -3.27
CA ILE A 33 6.96 -11.39 -4.49
C ILE A 33 6.15 -10.11 -4.27
N THR A 34 5.51 -9.95 -3.11
CA THR A 34 4.77 -8.72 -2.80
C THR A 34 5.69 -7.51 -2.73
N GLN A 35 6.88 -7.64 -2.17
CA GLN A 35 7.87 -6.57 -2.11
C GLN A 35 8.43 -6.23 -3.50
N GLU A 36 8.66 -7.23 -4.35
CA GLU A 36 9.08 -7.04 -5.75
C GLU A 36 8.00 -6.33 -6.56
N LEU A 37 6.75 -6.78 -6.47
CA LEU A 37 5.61 -6.19 -7.15
C LEU A 37 5.43 -4.72 -6.73
N LEU A 38 5.47 -4.44 -5.43
CA LEU A 38 5.33 -3.09 -4.89
C LEU A 38 6.40 -2.15 -5.45
N LYS A 39 7.66 -2.61 -5.55
CA LYS A 39 8.76 -1.86 -6.15
C LYS A 39 8.62 -1.70 -7.67
N PHE A 40 8.11 -2.72 -8.36
CA PHE A 40 7.98 -2.72 -9.81
C PHE A 40 6.87 -1.77 -10.26
N GLU A 41 5.73 -1.78 -9.59
CA GLU A 41 4.52 -1.08 -10.01
C GLU A 41 4.46 0.34 -9.47
N ILE A 42 4.89 0.56 -8.23
CA ILE A 42 4.81 1.88 -7.59
C ILE A 42 6.10 2.64 -7.85
N LYS A 43 6.14 3.33 -9.00
CA LYS A 43 7.29 4.15 -9.43
C LYS A 43 7.16 5.64 -9.10
N ALA A 44 5.93 6.11 -8.93
CA ALA A 44 5.63 7.51 -8.65
C ALA A 44 4.60 7.62 -7.53
N THR A 45 4.38 8.84 -7.05
CA THR A 45 3.38 9.14 -6.01
C THR A 45 2.08 9.55 -6.67
N THR A 46 1.01 8.81 -6.39
CA THR A 46 -0.35 9.10 -6.82
C THR A 46 -1.25 9.12 -5.59
N ILE A 47 -1.93 10.24 -5.37
CA ILE A 47 -2.82 10.44 -4.23
C ILE A 47 -4.19 10.82 -4.79
N SER A 48 -5.21 10.06 -4.41
CA SER A 48 -6.59 10.38 -4.75
C SER A 48 -6.97 11.77 -4.24
N ASN A 49 -7.76 12.50 -5.04
CA ASN A 49 -8.37 13.77 -4.62
C ASN A 49 -9.45 13.60 -3.53
N LYS A 50 -9.86 12.37 -3.23
CA LYS A 50 -10.79 12.04 -2.14
C LYS A 50 -10.09 11.57 -0.86
N ALA A 51 -8.76 11.43 -0.88
CA ALA A 51 -7.99 11.14 0.33
C ALA A 51 -7.87 12.41 1.18
N THR A 52 -7.86 12.25 2.50
CA THR A 52 -7.68 13.34 3.46
C THR A 52 -6.45 13.07 4.31
N PHE A 53 -5.52 14.01 4.38
CA PHE A 53 -4.32 13.86 5.21
C PHE A 53 -3.98 15.16 5.92
N ALA A 54 -3.44 15.02 7.13
CA ALA A 54 -3.00 16.15 7.93
C ALA A 54 -1.84 16.91 7.25
N LYS A 55 -1.78 18.23 7.46
CA LYS A 55 -0.67 19.07 6.92
C LYS A 55 0.70 18.69 7.46
N THR A 56 0.73 18.02 8.61
CA THR A 56 1.95 17.55 9.30
C THR A 56 2.36 16.15 8.84
N ALA A 57 1.51 15.43 8.11
CA ALA A 57 1.85 14.12 7.57
C ALA A 57 2.91 14.25 6.49
N ILE A 58 3.87 13.32 6.50
CA ILE A 58 4.98 13.30 5.55
C ILE A 58 4.81 12.10 4.62
N ILE A 59 4.75 12.35 3.32
CA ILE A 59 4.69 11.32 2.28
C ILE A 59 5.96 11.46 1.43
N GLU A 60 6.84 10.46 1.53
CA GLU A 60 8.15 10.44 0.87
C GLU A 60 8.28 9.23 -0.04
N GLY A 61 8.70 9.47 -1.29
CA GLY A 61 8.92 8.41 -2.28
C GLY A 61 7.62 7.86 -2.89
N PRO A 62 7.74 6.85 -3.77
CA PRO A 62 6.62 6.33 -4.55
C PRO A 62 5.50 5.79 -3.65
N CYS A 63 4.30 6.37 -3.72
CA CYS A 63 3.18 5.93 -2.89
C CYS A 63 1.89 5.98 -3.70
N VAL A 64 1.05 4.96 -3.58
CA VAL A 64 -0.33 5.00 -4.07
C VAL A 64 -1.25 5.11 -2.87
N ILE A 65 -2.06 6.16 -2.85
CA ILE A 65 -3.04 6.44 -1.79
C ILE A 65 -4.42 6.56 -2.45
N GLU A 66 -5.28 5.59 -2.19
CA GLU A 66 -6.60 5.43 -2.81
C GLU A 66 -7.67 6.37 -2.22
N ASP A 67 -8.87 6.30 -2.79
CA ASP A 67 -10.04 7.05 -2.35
C ASP A 67 -10.33 6.85 -0.86
N HIS A 68 -10.76 7.92 -0.19
CA HIS A 68 -11.24 7.90 1.20
C HIS A 68 -10.21 7.41 2.24
N VAL A 69 -8.93 7.34 1.89
CA VAL A 69 -7.86 7.12 2.87
C VAL A 69 -7.74 8.34 3.77
N VAL A 70 -7.57 8.09 5.08
CA VAL A 70 -7.31 9.12 6.10
C VAL A 70 -5.93 8.91 6.70
N ILE A 71 -5.09 9.96 6.67
CA ILE A 71 -3.76 9.95 7.28
C ILE A 71 -3.68 11.06 8.32
N ASP A 72 -3.49 10.67 9.57
CA ASP A 72 -3.53 11.57 10.71
C ASP A 72 -2.18 12.28 10.96
N ASP A 73 -2.16 13.21 11.91
CA ASP A 73 -1.02 14.08 12.17
C ASP A 73 0.30 13.31 12.41
N PHE A 74 1.40 13.86 11.92
CA PHE A 74 2.76 13.33 12.10
C PHE A 74 3.00 11.90 11.60
N ALA A 75 2.04 11.28 10.91
CA ALA A 75 2.26 10.02 10.25
C ALA A 75 3.29 10.19 9.12
N LYS A 76 4.19 9.22 8.98
CA LYS A 76 5.21 9.19 7.93
C LYS A 76 5.01 7.99 7.03
N ILE A 77 4.74 8.24 5.76
CA ILE A 77 4.64 7.24 4.71
C ILE A 77 5.92 7.29 3.88
N LYS A 78 6.65 6.18 3.82
CA LYS A 78 7.92 6.06 3.10
C LYS A 78 7.84 4.95 2.05
N GLY A 79 7.73 5.36 0.80
CA GLY A 79 7.57 4.51 -0.38
C GLY A 79 8.71 3.49 -0.61
N PRO A 80 8.47 2.44 -1.41
CA PRO A 80 7.20 2.14 -2.10
C PRO A 80 6.11 1.69 -1.13
N VAL A 81 4.90 2.28 -1.22
CA VAL A 81 3.76 1.94 -0.35
C VAL A 81 2.45 2.00 -1.16
N TYR A 82 1.55 1.06 -0.89
CA TYR A 82 0.16 1.11 -1.34
C TYR A 82 -0.76 1.21 -0.12
N ILE A 83 -1.71 2.15 -0.15
CA ILE A 83 -2.75 2.29 0.87
C ILE A 83 -4.12 2.24 0.19
N GLY A 84 -4.83 1.14 0.44
CA GLY A 84 -6.11 0.83 -0.17
C GLY A 84 -7.28 1.67 0.33
N GLU A 85 -8.35 1.71 -0.47
CA GLU A 85 -9.53 2.55 -0.26
C GLU A 85 -10.07 2.46 1.18
N GLY A 86 -10.40 3.62 1.76
CA GLY A 86 -11.04 3.72 3.08
C GLY A 86 -10.16 3.35 4.27
N SER A 87 -8.84 3.19 4.07
CA SER A 87 -7.91 2.89 5.16
C SER A 87 -7.62 4.10 6.04
N PHE A 88 -7.27 3.85 7.30
CA PHE A 88 -6.91 4.86 8.29
C PHE A 88 -5.49 4.63 8.79
N ILE A 89 -4.67 5.68 8.78
CA ILE A 89 -3.32 5.69 9.35
C ILE A 89 -3.30 6.65 10.54
N GLY A 90 -3.17 6.10 11.74
CA GLY A 90 -3.17 6.85 12.98
C GLY A 90 -1.93 7.73 13.18
N MET A 91 -2.11 8.74 14.03
CA MET A 91 -1.12 9.79 14.29
C MET A 91 0.24 9.20 14.70
N GLY A 92 1.32 9.79 14.17
CA GLY A 92 2.71 9.41 14.47
C GLY A 92 3.17 8.07 13.89
N SER A 93 2.32 7.34 13.15
CA SER A 93 2.69 6.04 12.62
C SER A 93 3.66 6.12 11.44
N LEU A 94 4.59 5.17 11.36
CA LEU A 94 5.54 5.01 10.25
C LEU A 94 5.13 3.82 9.38
N ILE A 95 4.81 4.07 8.11
CA ILE A 95 4.51 3.03 7.11
C ILE A 95 5.63 2.99 6.07
N ARG A 96 6.23 1.82 5.84
CA ARG A 96 7.32 1.67 4.86
C ARG A 96 7.31 0.34 4.14
N ASN A 97 7.58 0.34 2.83
CA ASN A 97 7.69 -0.88 2.01
C ASN A 97 6.50 -1.83 2.22
N SER A 98 5.27 -1.31 2.30
CA SER A 98 4.10 -2.10 2.74
C SER A 98 2.90 -1.89 1.83
N MET A 99 2.04 -2.89 1.78
CA MET A 99 0.79 -2.87 1.04
C MET A 99 -0.36 -3.05 2.03
N LEU A 100 -1.19 -2.02 2.17
CA LEU A 100 -2.35 -2.03 3.03
C LEU A 100 -3.60 -2.20 2.17
N GLY A 101 -4.34 -3.28 2.39
CA GLY A 101 -5.60 -3.58 1.73
C GLY A 101 -6.69 -2.58 2.09
N HIS A 102 -7.89 -2.80 1.56
CA HIS A 102 -9.01 -1.88 1.77
C HIS A 102 -9.45 -1.85 3.23
N LYS A 103 -9.81 -0.65 3.72
CA LYS A 103 -10.32 -0.46 5.08
C LYS A 103 -9.36 -0.97 6.16
N THR A 104 -8.05 -0.95 5.88
CA THR A 104 -7.03 -1.27 6.87
C THR A 104 -6.98 -0.15 7.91
N ASN A 105 -6.92 -0.49 9.20
CA ASN A 105 -6.81 0.49 10.28
C ASN A 105 -5.48 0.30 11.02
N ILE A 106 -4.60 1.30 10.92
CA ILE A 106 -3.36 1.37 11.70
C ILE A 106 -3.59 2.34 12.86
N GLY A 107 -3.35 1.87 14.08
CA GLY A 107 -3.49 2.67 15.29
C GLY A 107 -2.44 3.78 15.42
N PHE A 108 -2.47 4.44 16.57
CA PHE A 108 -1.52 5.50 16.94
C PHE A 108 -0.10 4.93 17.10
N ASN A 109 0.88 5.66 16.58
CA ASN A 109 2.32 5.46 16.82
C ASN A 109 2.83 4.04 16.53
N CYS A 110 2.29 3.41 15.49
CA CYS A 110 2.71 2.09 15.01
C CYS A 110 3.85 2.22 13.99
N GLU A 111 4.77 1.25 13.97
CA GLU A 111 5.68 1.05 12.84
C GLU A 111 5.25 -0.18 12.03
N ILE A 112 4.92 0.03 10.76
CA ILE A 112 4.58 -1.04 9.80
C ILE A 112 5.63 -1.05 8.69
N GLY A 113 6.35 -2.16 8.58
CA GLY A 113 7.44 -2.32 7.63
C GLY A 113 7.38 -3.66 6.90
N LYS A 114 7.61 -3.66 5.57
CA LYS A 114 7.70 -4.91 4.77
C LYS A 114 6.51 -5.85 5.04
N SER A 115 5.31 -5.30 5.02
CA SER A 115 4.10 -6.01 5.44
C SER A 115 3.01 -5.96 4.38
N TYR A 116 2.15 -6.96 4.40
CA TYR A 116 0.92 -7.03 3.62
C TYR A 116 -0.25 -7.20 4.59
N PHE A 117 -1.21 -6.28 4.56
CA PHE A 117 -2.51 -6.43 5.23
C PHE A 117 -3.59 -6.57 4.15
N ALA A 118 -4.47 -7.57 4.31
CA ALA A 118 -5.51 -7.93 3.35
C ALA A 118 -6.83 -7.22 3.66
#